data_AF-D6GWA8-F1
#
_entry.id   AF-D6GWA8-F1
#
_cell.length_a   1.000
_cell.length_b   1.000
_cell.length_c   1.000
_cell.angle_alpha   90.00
_cell.angle_beta   90.00
_cell.angle_gamma   90.00
#
_symmetry.space_group_name_H-M   'P 1'
#
loop_
_entity.id
_entity.type
_entity.pdbx_description
1 polymer ?
#
loop_
_entity_poly.entity_id
_entity_poly.type
_entity_poly.pdbx_seq_one_letter_code
_entity_poly.pdbx_strand_id
1 'polypeptide(L)' 'MTKYRITYTTGIANPEGRHIEFSEIKEYKTDDFNYVMNEFLKEKAYAKIIRIDRLE' A
#
# COMPACT_ATOMS: atom_id res chain seq x y z
N MET A 1 -7.78 4.52 18.75
CA MET A 1 -8.54 4.58 17.48
C MET A 1 -7.70 3.77 16.52
N THR A 2 -8.19 2.60 16.08
CA THR A 2 -7.33 1.67 15.34
C THR A 2 -6.81 2.35 14.07
N LYS A 3 -5.55 2.06 13.74
CA LYS A 3 -4.96 2.43 12.46
C LYS A 3 -4.38 1.18 11.80
N TYR A 4 -4.45 1.13 10.48
CA TYR A 4 -3.74 0.13 9.70
C TYR A 4 -2.60 0.78 8.95
N ARG A 5 -1.44 0.12 8.92
CA ARG A 5 -0.27 0.52 8.15
C ARG A 5 0.03 -0.56 7.13
N ILE A 6 0.01 -0.20 5.85
CA ILE A 6 0.37 -1.09 4.75
C ILE A 6 1.75 -0.68 4.24
N THR A 7 2.70 -1.62 4.27
CA THR A 7 4.00 -1.50 3.59
C THR A 7 3.91 -2.27 2.27
N TYR A 8 4.28 -1.66 1.16
CA TYR A 8 4.15 -2.24 -0.18
C TYR A 8 5.27 -1.79 -1.11
N THR A 9 5.53 -2.53 -2.18
CA THR A 9 6.33 -2.03 -3.31
C THR A 9 5.44 -1.57 -4.44
N THR A 10 5.85 -0.50 -5.11
CA THR A 10 5.29 -0.08 -6.40
C THR A 10 6.42 0.10 -7.39
N GLY A 11 6.14 -0.13 -8.67
CA GLY A 11 7.09 0.06 -9.76
C GLY A 11 6.72 1.27 -10.61
N ILE A 12 7.71 2.03 -11.04
CA ILE A 12 7.57 2.99 -12.14
C ILE A 12 8.51 2.56 -13.27
N ALA A 13 7.98 2.54 -14.49
CA ALA A 13 8.82 2.39 -15.68
C ALA A 13 9.56 3.71 -15.90
N ASN A 14 10.89 3.67 -15.85
CA ASN A 14 11.69 4.84 -16.19
C ASN A 14 11.72 5.04 -17.73
N PRO A 15 12.17 6.21 -18.24
CA PRO A 15 12.23 6.47 -19.68
C PRO A 15 13.11 5.50 -20.49
N GLU A 16 13.97 4.72 -19.84
CA GLU A 16 14.83 3.70 -20.45
C GLU A 16 14.18 2.31 -20.49
N GLY A 17 12.91 2.18 -20.06
CA GLY A 17 12.19 0.91 -20.02
C GLY A 17 12.57 0.00 -18.85
N ARG A 18 13.36 0.49 -17.87
CA ARG A 18 13.70 -0.25 -16.65
C ARG A 18 12.61 -0.06 -15.61
N HIS A 19 12.20 -1.15 -14.98
CA HIS A 19 11.31 -1.11 -13.81
C HIS A 19 12.14 -0.79 -12.57
N ILE A 20 11.84 0.33 -11.93
CA ILE A 20 12.40 0.68 -10.62
C ILE A 20 11.30 0.42 -9.60
N GLU A 21 11.50 -0.60 -8.76
CA GLU A 21 10.65 -0.86 -7.60
C GLU A 21 11.13 -0.06 -6.40
N PHE A 22 10.20 0.53 -5.66
CA PHE A 22 10.48 1.19 -4.40
C PHE A 22 9.40 0.88 -3.37
N SER A 23 9.78 0.92 -2.10
CA SER A 23 8.89 0.67 -0.98
C SER A 23 8.18 1.95 -0.54
N GLU A 24 6.88 1.83 -0.30
CA GLU A 24 6.05 2.90 0.25
C GLU A 24 5.29 2.39 1.49
N ILE A 25 4.86 3.33 2.32
CA ILE A 25 4.02 3.07 3.49
C ILE A 25 2.76 3.94 3.36
N LYS A 26 1.59 3.33 3.59
CA LYS A 26 0.30 4.03 3.62
C LYS A 26 -0.42 3.70 4.93
N GLU A 27 -0.98 4.72 5.57
CA GLU A 27 -1.71 4.58 6.83
C GLU A 27 -3.19 4.92 6.66
N TYR A 28 -4.06 4.11 7.26
CA TYR A 28 -5.50 4.29 7.27
C TYR A 28 -5.99 4.38 8.72
N LYS A 29 -6.76 5.42 9.02
CA LYS A 29 -7.29 5.71 10.36
C LYS A 29 -8.74 5.22 10.45
N THR A 30 -8.92 3.92 10.64
CA THR A 30 -10.23 3.25 10.68
C THR A 30 -10.11 1.90 11.37
N ASP A 31 -11.20 1.43 11.97
CA ASP A 31 -11.29 0.10 12.56
C ASP A 31 -11.68 -0.98 11.51
N ASP A 32 -12.21 -0.57 10.35
CA ASP A 32 -12.70 -1.48 9.30
C ASP A 32 -11.57 -1.88 8.33
N PHE A 33 -11.10 -3.12 8.47
CA PHE A 33 -10.09 -3.71 7.59
C PHE A 33 -10.55 -3.87 6.13
N ASN A 34 -11.84 -4.18 5.89
CA ASN A 34 -12.35 -4.37 4.53
C ASN A 34 -12.34 -3.06 3.76
N TYR A 35 -12.70 -1.97 4.43
CA TYR A 35 -12.58 -0.62 3.86
C TYR A 35 -11.11 -0.32 3.50
N VAL A 36 -10.17 -0.59 4.40
CA VAL A 36 -8.72 -0.39 4.16
C VAL A 36 -8.26 -1.12 2.90
N MET A 37 -8.59 -2.40 2.77
CA MET A 37 -8.18 -3.20 1.62
C MET A 37 -8.82 -2.73 0.32
N ASN A 38 -10.11 -2.36 0.36
CA ASN A 38 -10.83 -1.88 -0.81
C ASN A 38 -10.24 -0.56 -1.32
N GLU A 39 -10.00 0.41 -0.43
CA GLU A 39 -9.38 1.69 -0.79
C GLU A 39 -7.95 1.51 -1.28
N PHE A 40 -7.15 0.66 -0.62
CA PHE A 40 -5.78 0.40 -1.04
C PHE A 40 -5.71 -0.19 -2.46
N LEU A 41 -6.51 -1.23 -2.74
CA LEU A 41 -6.52 -1.88 -4.05
C LEU A 41 -7.02 -0.96 -5.18
N LYS A 42 -7.91 -0.01 -4.86
CA LYS A 42 -8.32 1.05 -5.80
C LYS A 42 -7.20 2.06 -6.07
N GLU A 43 -6.51 2.51 -5.02
CA GLU A 43 -5.43 3.51 -5.16
C GLU A 43 -4.18 2.93 -5.83
N LYS A 44 -3.88 1.65 -5.60
CA LYS A 44 -2.59 1.03 -5.94
C LYS A 44 -2.77 -0.31 -6.66
N ALA A 45 -3.39 -0.28 -7.84
CA ALA A 45 -3.70 -1.46 -8.65
C ALA A 45 -2.50 -2.38 -8.98
N TYR A 46 -1.27 -1.84 -9.00
CA TYR A 46 -0.04 -2.59 -9.29
C TYR A 46 0.94 -2.66 -8.11
N ALA A 47 0.46 -2.43 -6.88
CA ALA A 47 1.29 -2.56 -5.70
C ALA A 47 1.37 -4.02 -5.20
N LYS A 48 2.56 -4.41 -4.77
CA LYS A 48 2.79 -5.67 -4.07
C LYS A 48 2.83 -5.40 -2.58
N ILE A 49 1.84 -5.89 -1.85
CA ILE A 49 1.79 -5.77 -0.38
C ILE A 49 2.92 -6.60 0.23
N ILE A 50 3.72 -5.98 1.10
CA ILE A 50 4.79 -6.63 1.86
C ILE A 50 4.28 -6.98 3.26
N ARG A 51 3.63 -6.02 3.93
CA ARG A 51 3.18 -6.16 5.32
C ARG A 51 1.97 -5.30 5.60
N ILE A 52 1.08 -5.78 6.48
CA ILE A 52 -0.01 -4.98 7.05
C ILE A 52 0.09 -5.07 8.57
N ASP A 53 0.24 -3.93 9.23
CA ASP A 53 0.26 -3.82 10.69
C ASP A 53 -1.04 -3.17 11.18
N ARG A 54 -1.61 -3.68 12.27
CA ARG A 54 -2.67 -3.01 13.03
C ARG A 54 -2.03 -2.28 14.22
N LEU A 55 -2.34 -1.00 14.37
CA LEU A 55 -1.84 -0.11 15.41
C LEU A 55 -3.00 0.34 16.30
N GLU A 56 -2.85 0.25 17.61
CA GLU A 56 -3.87 0.62 18.61
C GLU A 56 -4.02 2.15 18.82
#